data_AF-A0A537AWU3-F1
#
_entry.id   AF-A0A537AWU3-F1
#
_cell.length_a   1.000
_cell.length_b   1.000
_cell.length_c   1.000
_cell.angle_alpha   90.00
_cell.angle_beta   90.00
_cell.angle_gamma   90.00
#
_symmetry.space_group_name_H-M   'P 1'
#
loop_
_entity.id
_entity.type
_entity.pdbx_description
1 polymer ?
#
loop_
_entity_poly.entity_id
_entity_poly.type
_entity_poly.pdbx_seq_one_letter_code
_entity_poly.pdbx_strand_id
1 'polypeptide(L)'
;MNIKQFSRLILSSAAALLAGCASSPQGQATEGLARIQHIVVIYAENRSFDHLYGLFPGADGIASATPEQKTQLDHDGKPLPHLPPVYEGGKPNPQ
;
A
#
# COMPACT_ATOMS: atom_id res chain seq x y z
N MET A 1 -51.33 27.82 1.59
CA MET A 1 -50.74 26.48 1.73
C MET A 1 -49.42 26.64 2.48
N ASN A 2 -49.27 26.06 3.68
CA ASN A 2 -48.27 26.49 4.67
C ASN A 2 -46.94 25.70 4.55
N ILE A 3 -45.86 26.41 4.19
CA ILE A 3 -44.49 25.91 3.93
C ILE A 3 -43.83 25.20 5.13
N LYS A 4 -44.38 25.34 6.34
CA LYS A 4 -43.82 24.77 7.58
C LYS A 4 -43.96 23.24 7.71
N GLN A 5 -44.84 22.60 6.93
CA GLN A 5 -45.12 21.16 7.04
C GLN A 5 -44.08 20.28 6.31
N PHE A 6 -43.45 20.77 5.23
CA PHE A 6 -42.46 20.00 4.45
C PHE A 6 -41.09 19.90 5.15
N SER A 7 -40.74 20.86 6.00
CA SER A 7 -39.45 20.89 6.70
C SER A 7 -39.30 19.80 7.77
N ARG A 8 -40.41 19.28 8.30
CA ARG A 8 -40.38 18.25 9.36
C ARG A 8 -40.22 16.83 8.83
N LEU A 9 -40.55 16.58 7.56
CA LEU A 9 -40.48 15.24 6.98
C LEU A 9 -39.07 14.91 6.46
N ILE A 10 -38.29 15.91 6.05
CA ILE A 10 -36.92 15.72 5.55
C ILE A 10 -35.92 15.46 6.69
N LEU A 11 -36.19 16.00 7.89
CA LEU A 11 -35.28 15.85 9.03
C LEU A 11 -35.30 14.45 9.66
N SER A 12 -36.41 13.72 9.52
CA SER A 12 -36.54 12.36 10.09
C SER A 12 -35.88 11.26 9.25
N SER A 13 -35.76 11.46 7.93
CA SER A 13 -35.12 10.47 7.04
C SER A 13 -33.58 10.56 7.04
N ALA A 14 -33.01 11.70 7.43
CA ALA A 14 -31.56 11.85 7.55
C ALA A 14 -30.96 11.10 8.75
N ALA A 15 -31.73 10.92 9.83
CA ALA A 15 -31.28 10.21 11.03
C ALA A 15 -31.14 8.69 10.82
N ALA A 16 -31.96 8.10 9.94
CA ALA A 16 -31.91 6.66 9.66
C ALA A 16 -30.71 6.24 8.80
N LEU A 17 -30.19 7.14 7.95
CA LEU A 17 -29.01 6.87 7.11
C LEU A 17 -27.69 6.92 7.89
N LEU A 18 -27.65 7.64 9.01
CA LEU A 18 -26.45 7.73 9.87
C LEU A 18 -26.28 6.53 10.81
N ALA A 19 -27.34 5.76 11.07
CA ALA A 19 -27.30 4.61 11.97
C ALA A 19 -26.75 3.32 11.31
N GLY A 20 -26.69 3.26 9.98
CA GLY A 20 -26.26 2.06 9.22
C GLY A 20 -24.74 1.83 9.18
N CYS A 21 -23.92 2.81 9.57
CA CYS A 21 -22.45 2.70 9.53
C CYS A 21 -21.83 2.20 10.84
N ALA A 22 -22.63 1.93 11.88
CA ALA A 22 -22.11 1.57 13.20
C ALA A 22 -21.84 0.06 13.40
N SER A 23 -22.35 -0.82 12.53
CA SER A 23 -22.11 -2.26 12.61
C SER A 23 -20.79 -2.63 11.91
N SER A 24 -19.69 -2.20 12.51
CA SER A 24 -18.38 -2.82 12.24
C SER A 24 -18.30 -4.13 13.03
N PRO A 25 -18.09 -5.30 12.42
CA PRO A 25 -17.82 -6.54 13.16
C PRO A 25 -16.46 -6.42 13.85
N GLN A 26 -16.43 -5.77 15.02
CA GLN A 26 -15.24 -5.54 15.83
C GLN A 26 -14.79 -6.78 16.65
N GLY A 27 -15.55 -7.88 16.59
CA GLY A 27 -15.38 -9.02 17.51
C GLY A 27 -14.50 -10.17 17.02
N GLN A 28 -14.32 -10.38 15.71
CA GLN A 28 -13.70 -11.62 15.22
C GLN A 28 -12.16 -11.59 15.14
N ALA A 29 -11.55 -10.41 15.00
CA ALA A 29 -10.09 -10.31 14.92
C ALA A 29 -9.41 -10.58 16.28
N THR A 30 -10.10 -10.28 17.38
CA THR A 30 -9.54 -10.35 18.74
C THR A 30 -9.39 -11.80 19.23
N GLU A 31 -10.33 -12.69 18.91
CA GLU A 31 -10.27 -14.10 19.36
C GLU A 31 -9.10 -14.88 18.74
N GLY A 32 -8.78 -14.60 17.47
CA GLY A 32 -7.69 -15.28 16.77
C GLY A 32 -6.32 -14.94 17.35
N LEU A 33 -6.06 -13.65 17.54
CA LEU A 33 -4.80 -13.15 18.10
C LEU A 33 -4.66 -13.50 19.59
N ALA A 34 -5.76 -13.56 20.34
CA ALA A 34 -5.74 -13.95 21.76
C ALA A 34 -5.22 -15.37 22.03
N ARG A 35 -5.20 -16.25 21.01
CA ARG A 35 -4.63 -17.61 21.13
C ARG A 35 -3.10 -17.65 20.93
N ILE A 36 -2.48 -16.58 20.43
CA ILE A 36 -1.03 -16.52 20.19
C ILE A 36 -0.33 -16.10 21.50
N GLN A 37 0.47 -17.00 22.06
CA GLN A 37 1.21 -16.75 23.30
C GLN A 37 2.53 -16.02 23.07
N HIS A 38 3.14 -16.21 21.89
CA HIS A 38 4.45 -15.66 21.55
C HIS A 38 4.46 -15.15 20.11
N ILE A 39 4.89 -13.91 19.93
CA ILE A 39 5.14 -13.30 18.62
C ILE A 39 6.66 -13.13 18.49
N VAL A 40 7.24 -13.76 17.48
CA VAL A 40 8.65 -13.57 17.12
C VAL A 40 8.69 -12.71 15.87
N VAL A 41 9.35 -11.56 15.97
CA VAL A 41 9.55 -10.66 14.83
C VAL A 41 10.94 -10.86 14.28
N ILE A 42 11.05 -11.24 13.00
CA ILE A 42 12.32 -11.42 12.30
C ILE A 42 12.56 -10.20 11.43
N TYR A 43 13.63 -9.45 11.73
CA TYR A 43 14.10 -8.36 10.89
C TYR A 43 15.13 -8.89 9.90
N ALA A 44 14.74 -8.94 8.63
CA ALA A 44 15.63 -9.32 7.53
C ALA A 44 16.43 -8.11 7.02
N GLU A 45 17.37 -8.38 6.12
CA GLU A 45 18.08 -7.33 5.38
C GLU A 45 17.13 -6.52 4.49
N ASN A 46 17.58 -5.33 4.09
CA ASN A 46 16.83 -4.42 3.25
C ASN A 46 16.79 -4.89 1.79
N ARG A 47 16.01 -5.95 1.53
CA ARG A 47 15.75 -6.54 0.21
C ARG A 47 14.31 -6.23 -0.19
N SER A 48 14.10 -5.83 -1.45
CA SER A 48 12.74 -5.58 -1.96
C SER A 48 11.91 -6.86 -2.07
N PHE A 49 10.59 -6.74 -2.12
CA PHE A 49 9.68 -7.88 -2.28
C PHE A 49 9.96 -8.64 -3.58
N ASP A 50 10.08 -7.95 -4.71
CA ASP A 50 10.30 -8.59 -6.01
C ASP A 50 11.64 -9.34 -6.09
N HIS A 51 12.66 -8.89 -5.36
CA HIS A 51 13.92 -9.63 -5.24
C HIS A 51 13.68 -11.01 -4.60
N LEU A 52 12.91 -11.06 -3.51
CA LEU A 52 12.72 -12.30 -2.75
C LEU A 52 11.61 -13.19 -3.32
N TYR A 53 10.54 -12.60 -3.83
CA TYR A 53 9.29 -13.30 -4.14
C TYR A 53 8.70 -12.93 -5.51
N GLY A 54 9.35 -12.09 -6.32
CA GLY A 54 8.82 -11.66 -7.61
C GLY A 54 8.64 -12.79 -8.64
N LEU A 55 9.21 -13.97 -8.39
CA LEU A 55 9.05 -15.18 -9.20
C LEU A 55 8.10 -16.21 -8.59
N PHE A 56 7.46 -15.90 -7.46
CA PHE A 56 6.52 -16.81 -6.83
C PHE A 56 5.25 -16.97 -7.70
N PRO A 57 4.63 -18.16 -7.76
CA PRO A 57 3.41 -18.35 -8.54
C PRO A 57 2.30 -17.36 -8.13
N GLY A 58 1.78 -16.60 -9.10
CA GLY A 58 0.74 -15.60 -8.88
C GLY A 58 1.24 -14.24 -8.39
N ALA A 59 2.55 -14.02 -8.27
CA ALA A 59 3.09 -12.70 -8.00
C ALA A 59 2.87 -11.76 -9.20
N ASP A 60 2.46 -10.53 -8.91
CA ASP A 60 2.51 -9.42 -9.88
C ASP A 60 3.96 -8.89 -9.95
N GLY A 61 4.85 -9.76 -10.43
CA GLY A 61 6.29 -9.54 -10.42
C GLY A 61 6.83 -8.97 -11.74
N ILE A 62 8.15 -8.91 -11.83
CA ILE A 62 8.89 -8.33 -12.98
C ILE A 62 8.52 -8.92 -14.35
N ALA A 63 7.98 -10.14 -14.39
CA ALA A 63 7.50 -10.78 -15.60
C ALA A 63 6.35 -9.98 -16.26
N SER A 64 5.45 -9.41 -15.45
CA SER A 64 4.28 -8.64 -15.88
C SER A 64 4.56 -7.14 -16.03
N ALA A 65 5.73 -6.67 -15.61
CA ALA A 65 6.04 -5.24 -15.62
C ALA A 65 6.16 -4.65 -17.04
N THR A 66 5.57 -3.47 -17.23
CA THR A 66 5.62 -2.70 -18.49
C THR A 66 7.04 -2.19 -18.78
N PRO A 67 7.34 -1.78 -20.03
CA PRO A 67 8.61 -1.15 -20.36
C PRO A 67 8.92 0.07 -19.47
N GLU A 68 7.92 0.88 -19.16
CA GLU A 68 8.07 2.08 -18.32
C GLU A 68 8.46 1.68 -16.88
N GLN A 69 7.84 0.63 -16.33
CA GLN A 69 8.17 0.13 -14.99
C GLN A 69 9.56 -0.50 -14.91
N LYS A 70 10.08 -1.04 -16.03
CA LYS A 70 11.44 -1.61 -16.13
C LYS A 70 12.51 -0.56 -16.39
N THR A 71 12.13 0.63 -16.84
CA THR A 71 13.08 1.68 -17.21
C THR A 71 13.60 2.37 -15.95
N GLN A 72 14.88 2.19 -15.65
CA GLN A 72 15.55 2.93 -14.59
C GLN A 72 15.69 4.39 -15.02
N LEU A 73 15.24 5.32 -14.18
CA LEU A 73 15.41 6.76 -14.39
C LEU A 73 16.56 7.29 -13.52
N ASP A 74 17.30 8.27 -14.04
CA ASP A 74 18.30 9.03 -13.30
C ASP A 74 17.61 10.15 -12.47
N HIS A 75 18.38 10.87 -11.65
CA HIS A 75 17.90 11.97 -10.81
C HIS A 75 17.21 13.11 -11.58
N ASP A 76 17.48 13.22 -12.88
CA ASP A 76 16.84 14.20 -13.78
C ASP A 76 15.55 13.68 -14.44
N GLY A 77 15.13 12.46 -14.10
CA GLY A 77 13.92 11.80 -14.61
C GLY A 77 14.06 11.21 -16.01
N LYS A 78 15.25 11.25 -16.63
CA LYS A 78 15.49 10.61 -17.94
C LYS A 78 15.92 9.16 -17.77
N PRO A 79 15.72 8.29 -18.79
CA PRO A 79 16.24 6.94 -18.77
C PRO A 79 17.75 6.91 -18.52
N LEU A 80 18.19 6.10 -17.56
CA LEU A 80 19.59 5.97 -17.17
C LEU A 80 20.38 5.32 -18.33
N PRO A 81 21.32 6.03 -18.97
CA PRO A 81 21.96 5.54 -20.20
C PRO A 81 23.03 4.48 -19.93
N HIS A 82 23.70 4.54 -18.78
CA HIS A 82 24.70 3.58 -18.32
C HIS A 82 24.71 3.59 -16.79
N LEU A 83 25.20 2.50 -16.20
CA LEU A 83 25.35 2.44 -14.74
C LEU A 83 26.33 3.52 -14.27
N PRO A 84 26.04 4.20 -13.15
CA PRO A 84 27.01 5.10 -12.56
C PRO A 84 28.27 4.32 -12.16
N PRO A 85 29.45 4.98 -12.17
CA PRO A 85 30.69 4.35 -11.77
C PRO A 85 30.61 3.93 -10.30
N VAL A 86 31.39 2.91 -9.93
CA VAL A 86 31.61 2.59 -8.51
C VAL A 86 32.36 3.77 -7.89
N TYR A 87 31.88 4.31 -6.77
CA TYR A 87 32.54 5.42 -6.10
C TYR A 87 33.47 4.92 -5.00
N GLU A 88 34.73 5.35 -5.03
CA GLU A 88 35.71 5.14 -3.96
C GLU A 88 36.11 6.49 -3.37
N GLY A 89 35.90 6.67 -2.05
CA GLY A 89 36.20 7.95 -1.39
C GLY A 89 35.45 9.16 -1.99
N GLY A 90 34.25 8.94 -2.53
CA GLY A 90 33.43 9.98 -3.16
C GLY A 90 33.86 10.36 -4.59
N LYS A 91 34.80 9.63 -5.20
CA LYS A 91 35.22 9.84 -6.59
C LYS A 91 34.89 8.62 -7.44
N PRO A 92 34.51 8.79 -8.71
CA PRO A 92 34.39 7.68 -9.65
C PRO A 92 35.68 6.84 -9.67
N ASN A 93 35.55 5.54 -9.46
CA ASN A 93 36.63 4.58 -9.65
C ASN A 93 36.84 4.40 -11.17
N PRO A 94 38.07 4.63 -11.69
CA PRO A 94 38.35 4.54 -13.12
C PRO A 94 38.53 3.12 -13.69
N GLN A 95 38.17 2.06 -12.94
CA GLN A 95 38.30 0.66 -13.40
C GLN A 95 37.71 0.40 -14.78
#